data_AF-A0A959NF61-F1
#
_entry.id   AF-A0A959NF61-F1
#
_cell.length_a   1.000
_cell.length_b   1.000
_cell.length_c   1.000
_cell.angle_alpha   90.00
_cell.angle_beta   90.00
_cell.angle_gamma   90.00
#
_symmetry.space_group_name_H-M   'P 1'
#
loop_
_entity.id
_entity.type
_entity.pdbx_description
1 polymer ?
#
loop_
_entity_poly.entity_id
_entity_poly.type
_entity_poly.pdbx_seq_one_letter_code
_entity_poly.pdbx_strand_id
1 'polypeptide(L)'
;CGPARLKVILETGELVTYDKVRKASDIAMQAGADFIKTSTGKIQPAATMPVTLVMLEAIRDFYYKTGKMIGMKPAGGISKSKLALHYLVMVKEVLGEAWLSNEWFRFGASSLANDVLMQIVKEKTGVYQSANYFSID
;
A
#
# COMPACT_ATOMS: atom_id res chain seq x y z
N CYS A 1 -5.83 -19.18 6.18
CA CYS A 1 -5.95 -19.59 4.76
C CYS A 1 -4.97 -20.72 4.41
N GLY A 2 -4.88 -21.77 5.24
CA GLY A 2 -3.82 -22.78 5.09
C GLY A 2 -2.43 -22.10 5.01
N PRO A 3 -1.58 -22.45 4.04
CA PRO A 3 -0.26 -21.84 3.85
C PRO A 3 -0.27 -20.49 3.10
N ALA A 4 -1.42 -20.07 2.56
CA ALA A 4 -1.50 -18.84 1.77
C ALA A 4 -1.69 -17.60 2.65
N ARG A 5 -1.03 -16.49 2.28
CA ARG A 5 -1.14 -15.21 3.00
C ARG A 5 -2.46 -14.48 2.70
N LEU A 6 -3.26 -14.25 3.74
CA LEU A 6 -4.54 -13.56 3.68
C LEU A 6 -4.36 -12.04 3.67
N LYS A 7 -4.93 -11.38 2.66
CA LYS A 7 -5.01 -9.92 2.59
C LYS A 7 -6.44 -9.48 2.87
N VAL A 8 -6.65 -8.75 3.96
CA VAL A 8 -7.98 -8.25 4.33
C VAL A 8 -8.14 -6.83 3.80
N ILE A 9 -9.16 -6.62 2.97
CA ILE A 9 -9.52 -5.30 2.44
C ILE A 9 -10.49 -4.64 3.43
N LEU A 10 -10.14 -3.45 3.92
CA LEU A 10 -10.97 -2.73 4.91
C LEU A 10 -11.98 -1.77 4.28
N GLU A 11 -11.84 -1.50 2.98
CA GLU A 11 -12.61 -0.51 2.23
C GLU A 11 -12.67 0.85 2.96
N THR A 12 -11.48 1.38 3.27
CA THR A 12 -11.30 2.52 4.16
C THR A 12 -12.03 3.80 3.74
N GLY A 13 -12.38 3.94 2.45
CA GLY A 13 -13.21 5.04 1.96
C GLY A 13 -14.62 5.05 2.57
N GLU A 14 -15.16 3.87 2.88
CA GLU A 14 -16.48 3.69 3.48
C GLU A 14 -16.47 3.78 5.02
N LEU A 15 -15.27 3.76 5.64
CA LEU A 15 -15.14 3.83 7.09
C LEU A 15 -15.28 5.26 7.63
N VAL A 16 -15.21 6.28 6.78
CA VAL A 16 -15.45 7.73 7.06
C VAL A 16 -14.47 8.39 8.04
N THR A 17 -14.06 7.74 9.14
CA THR A 17 -13.21 8.32 10.19
C THR A 17 -11.93 7.51 10.43
N TYR A 18 -10.88 8.19 10.87
CA TYR A 18 -9.60 7.54 11.20
C TYR A 18 -9.73 6.55 12.36
N ASP A 19 -10.58 6.83 13.35
CA ASP A 19 -10.83 5.89 14.45
C ASP A 19 -11.41 4.56 13.95
N LYS A 20 -12.33 4.62 12.98
CA LYS A 20 -12.92 3.41 12.37
C LYS A 20 -11.89 2.66 11.53
N VAL A 21 -11.05 3.37 10.78
CA VAL A 21 -9.92 2.77 10.03
C VAL A 21 -8.97 2.05 10.99
N ARG A 22 -8.59 2.69 12.09
CA ARG A 22 -7.71 2.12 13.11
C ARG A 22 -8.34 0.87 13.73
N LYS A 23 -9.58 0.98 14.18
CA LYS A 23 -10.33 -0.14 14.78
C LYS A 23 -10.47 -1.32 13.81
N ALA A 24 -10.78 -1.08 12.54
CA ALA A 24 -10.86 -2.12 11.53
C ALA A 24 -9.50 -2.80 11.28
N SER A 25 -8.41 -2.03 11.29
CA SER A 25 -7.05 -2.55 11.15
C SER A 25 -6.69 -3.47 12.32
N ASP A 26 -6.96 -3.03 13.55
CA ASP A 26 -6.69 -3.81 14.76
C ASP A 26 -7.50 -5.12 14.77
N ILE A 27 -8.79 -5.07 14.40
CA ILE A 27 -9.64 -6.26 14.30
C ILE A 27 -9.07 -7.24 13.27
N ALA A 28 -8.69 -6.77 12.08
CA ALA A 28 -8.17 -7.63 11.02
C ALA A 28 -6.87 -8.34 11.44
N MET A 29 -5.94 -7.62 12.07
CA MET A 29 -4.67 -8.20 12.53
C MET A 29 -4.88 -9.18 13.69
N GLN A 30 -5.76 -8.87 14.64
CA GLN A 30 -6.12 -9.79 15.74
C GLN A 30 -6.81 -11.06 15.23
N ALA A 31 -7.58 -10.95 14.15
CA ALA A 31 -8.23 -12.09 13.48
C ALA A 31 -7.26 -12.91 12.59
N GLY A 32 -5.98 -12.53 12.50
CA GLY A 32 -4.95 -13.29 11.79
C GLY A 32 -4.74 -12.89 10.33
N ALA A 33 -5.02 -11.64 9.95
CA ALA A 33 -4.64 -11.13 8.64
C ALA A 33 -3.11 -11.07 8.48
N ASP A 34 -2.58 -11.54 7.35
CA ASP A 34 -1.15 -11.39 7.02
C ASP A 34 -0.84 -10.04 6.37
N PHE A 35 -1.87 -9.43 5.77
CA PHE A 35 -1.86 -8.10 5.19
C PHE A 35 -3.16 -7.37 5.49
N ILE A 36 -3.08 -6.07 5.74
CA ILE A 36 -4.22 -5.17 5.64
C ILE A 36 -4.11 -4.32 4.37
N LYS A 37 -5.24 -4.14 3.69
CA LYS A 37 -5.37 -3.44 2.41
C LYS A 37 -6.42 -2.35 2.51
N THR A 38 -6.12 -1.17 1.94
CA THR A 38 -7.00 0.01 2.05
C THR A 38 -8.34 -0.20 1.36
N SER A 39 -8.34 -0.43 0.04
CA SER A 39 -9.55 -0.44 -0.80
C SER A 39 -9.55 -1.58 -1.82
N THR A 40 -10.70 -1.84 -2.43
CA THR A 40 -10.80 -2.66 -3.66
C THR A 40 -10.22 -1.95 -4.89
N GLY A 41 -10.07 -0.62 -4.85
CA GLY A 41 -9.72 0.20 -6.00
C GLY A 41 -10.91 0.50 -6.92
N LYS A 42 -12.13 0.20 -6.48
CA LYS A 42 -13.37 0.43 -7.23
C LYS A 42 -14.21 1.57 -6.69
N ILE A 43 -13.96 2.00 -5.45
CA ILE A 43 -14.70 3.05 -4.74
C ILE A 43 -13.74 4.20 -4.42
N GLN A 44 -14.27 5.42 -4.39
CA GLN A 44 -13.54 6.63 -4.01
C GLN A 44 -14.13 7.26 -2.74
N PRO A 45 -13.29 7.81 -1.83
CA PRO A 45 -11.84 7.87 -1.93
C PRO A 45 -11.17 6.51 -1.66
N ALA A 46 -10.20 6.14 -2.50
CA ALA A 46 -9.42 4.90 -2.35
C ALA A 46 -8.28 5.06 -1.31
N ALA A 47 -7.04 4.67 -1.63
CA ALA A 47 -5.91 4.91 -0.74
C ALA A 47 -5.57 6.41 -0.67
N THR A 48 -5.60 6.97 0.54
CA THR A 48 -5.03 8.28 0.83
C THR A 48 -3.84 8.14 1.79
N MET A 49 -2.93 9.12 1.76
CA MET A 49 -1.76 9.15 2.62
C MET A 49 -2.14 9.16 4.12
N PRO A 50 -3.11 9.98 4.59
CA PRO A 50 -3.52 9.96 6.00
C PRO A 50 -4.10 8.62 6.45
N VAL A 51 -4.96 8.00 5.63
CA VAL A 51 -5.54 6.67 5.94
C VAL A 51 -4.43 5.61 6.02
N THR A 52 -3.49 5.65 5.09
CA THR A 52 -2.36 4.72 5.07
C THR A 52 -1.48 4.90 6.30
N LEU A 53 -1.22 6.14 6.72
CA LEU A 53 -0.48 6.42 7.96
C LEU A 53 -1.16 5.78 9.18
N VAL A 54 -2.47 5.95 9.34
CA VAL A 54 -3.23 5.34 10.45
C VAL A 54 -3.10 3.81 10.44
N MET A 55 -3.17 3.18 9.26
CA MET A 55 -2.99 1.73 9.12
C MET A 55 -1.55 1.28 9.43
N LEU A 56 -0.54 2.06 9.02
CA LEU A 56 0.87 1.78 9.34
C LEU A 56 1.14 1.90 10.84
N GLU A 57 0.59 2.92 11.50
CA GLU A 57 0.67 3.05 12.97
C GLU A 57 -0.01 1.88 13.68
N ALA A 58 -1.13 1.37 13.15
CA ALA A 58 -1.76 0.17 13.66
C ALA A 58 -0.82 -1.04 13.57
N ILE A 59 -0.19 -1.25 12.41
CA ILE A 59 0.80 -2.32 12.20
C ILE A 59 1.98 -2.18 13.16
N ARG A 60 2.53 -0.97 13.32
CA ARG A 60 3.64 -0.68 14.23
C ARG A 60 3.30 -1.09 15.65
N ASP A 61 2.16 -0.61 16.15
CA ASP A 61 1.75 -0.84 17.53
C ASP A 61 1.38 -2.31 17.75
N PHE A 62 0.84 -2.99 16.74
CA PHE A 62 0.58 -4.43 16.78
C PHE A 62 1.89 -5.23 16.84
N TYR A 63 2.90 -4.85 16.05
CA TYR A 63 4.22 -5.46 16.09
C TYR A 63 4.87 -5.26 17.45
N TYR A 64 4.85 -4.04 18.02
CA TYR A 64 5.41 -3.80 19.35
C TYR A 64 4.74 -4.61 20.47
N LYS A 65 3.44 -4.90 20.33
CA LYS A 65 2.70 -5.72 21.31
C LYS A 65 2.91 -7.21 21.14
N THR A 66 3.14 -7.70 19.93
CA THR A 66 3.02 -9.13 19.62
C THR A 66 4.27 -9.76 18.99
N GLY A 67 5.21 -8.95 18.51
CA GLY A 67 6.35 -9.38 17.69
C GLY A 67 5.96 -9.87 16.29
N LYS A 68 4.68 -9.82 15.90
CA LYS A 68 4.21 -10.32 14.60
C LYS A 68 4.26 -9.23 13.55
N MET A 69 4.97 -9.49 12.45
CA MET A 69 4.99 -8.61 11.29
C MET A 69 3.69 -8.75 10.49
N ILE A 70 3.12 -7.61 10.08
CA ILE A 70 1.93 -7.52 9.23
C ILE A 70 2.27 -6.71 8.00
N GLY A 71 1.84 -7.19 6.84
CA GLY A 71 2.05 -6.50 5.58
C GLY A 71 1.05 -5.36 5.34
N MET A 72 1.50 -4.30 4.68
CA MET A 72 0.64 -3.19 4.23
C MET A 72 0.47 -3.22 2.71
N LYS A 73 -0.76 -3.06 2.24
CA LYS A 73 -1.07 -2.94 0.79
C LYS A 73 -1.99 -1.75 0.51
N PRO A 74 -1.45 -0.53 0.27
CA PRO A 74 -2.27 0.56 -0.21
C PRO A 74 -2.71 0.28 -1.65
N ALA A 75 -3.99 0.54 -1.95
CA ALA A 75 -4.58 0.27 -3.25
C ALA A 75 -5.56 1.36 -3.71
N GLY A 76 -5.56 1.58 -5.02
CA GLY A 76 -6.40 2.57 -5.70
C GLY A 76 -5.83 3.99 -5.64
N GLY A 77 -5.83 4.69 -6.79
CA GLY A 77 -5.35 6.08 -6.90
C GLY A 77 -3.83 6.27 -6.98
N ILE A 78 -3.02 5.22 -6.81
CA ILE A 78 -1.56 5.30 -6.90
C ILE A 78 -1.14 4.98 -8.33
N SER A 79 -1.01 6.00 -9.17
CA SER A 79 -0.74 5.87 -10.61
C SER A 79 0.61 6.43 -11.05
N LYS A 80 1.34 7.12 -10.16
CA LYS A 80 2.58 7.85 -10.46
C LYS A 80 3.72 7.43 -9.53
N SER A 81 4.90 7.27 -10.10
CA SER A 81 6.18 6.95 -9.45
C SER A 81 6.51 7.91 -8.30
N LYS A 82 6.33 9.22 -8.50
CA LYS A 82 6.54 10.22 -7.44
C LYS A 82 5.63 9.99 -6.22
N LEU A 83 4.36 9.68 -6.45
CA LEU A 83 3.44 9.38 -5.36
C LEU A 83 3.82 8.06 -4.67
N ALA A 84 4.20 7.03 -5.44
CA ALA A 84 4.69 5.77 -4.89
C ALA A 84 5.92 5.97 -4.00
N LEU A 85 6.84 6.87 -4.36
CA LEU A 85 7.98 7.22 -3.52
C LEU A 85 7.55 7.78 -2.16
N HIS A 86 6.53 8.65 -2.13
CA HIS A 86 6.03 9.18 -0.86
C HIS A 86 5.48 8.07 0.06
N TYR A 87 4.82 7.05 -0.50
CA TYR A 87 4.37 5.88 0.26
C TYR A 87 5.55 5.07 0.80
N LEU A 88 6.59 4.84 -0.01
CA LEU A 88 7.78 4.10 0.44
C LEU A 88 8.52 4.83 1.57
N VAL A 89 8.64 6.17 1.47
CA VAL A 89 9.20 6.99 2.55
C VAL A 89 8.35 6.84 3.81
N MET A 90 7.02 6.96 3.72
CA MET A 90 6.14 6.80 4.88
C MET A 90 6.30 5.42 5.55
N VAL A 91 6.39 4.33 4.76
CA VAL A 91 6.63 2.99 5.30
C VAL A 91 7.96 2.94 6.04
N LYS A 92 9.03 3.49 5.45
CA LYS A 92 10.36 3.52 6.07
C LYS A 92 10.34 4.27 7.41
N GLU A 93 9.72 5.44 7.45
CA GLU A 93 9.70 6.30 8.64
C GLU A 93 8.83 5.71 9.77
N VAL A 94 7.75 4.98 9.43
CA VAL A 94 6.82 4.46 10.45
C VAL A 94 7.17 3.05 10.92
N LEU A 95 7.61 2.18 10.00
CA LEU A 95 7.84 0.75 10.26
C LEU A 95 9.31 0.33 10.15
N GLY A 96 10.14 1.13 9.49
CA GLY A 96 11.55 0.81 9.26
C GLY A 96 11.80 0.02 7.98
N GLU A 97 13.09 -0.16 7.68
CA GLU A 97 13.57 -0.73 6.42
C GLU A 97 13.16 -2.19 6.20
N ALA A 98 12.96 -2.97 7.27
CA ALA A 98 12.50 -4.36 7.18
C ALA A 98 11.14 -4.49 6.45
N TRP A 99 10.29 -3.46 6.49
CA TRP A 99 9.01 -3.45 5.78
C TRP A 99 9.11 -3.08 4.30
N LEU A 100 10.26 -2.58 3.83
CA LEU A 100 10.50 -2.25 2.42
C LEU A 100 10.88 -3.48 1.59
N SER A 101 10.11 -4.56 1.73
CA SER A 101 10.26 -5.79 0.96
C SER A 101 8.94 -6.22 0.37
N ASN A 102 8.99 -7.06 -0.67
CA ASN A 102 7.80 -7.66 -1.26
C ASN A 102 7.02 -8.55 -0.25
N GLU A 103 7.62 -8.96 0.85
CA GLU A 103 6.95 -9.72 1.90
C GLU A 103 6.08 -8.85 2.80
N TRP A 104 6.39 -7.57 2.96
CA TRP A 104 5.70 -6.72 3.94
C TRP A 104 5.06 -5.47 3.34
N PHE A 105 5.36 -5.15 2.08
CA PHE A 105 4.74 -4.04 1.39
C PHE A 105 4.44 -4.35 -0.07
N ARG A 106 3.26 -3.93 -0.53
CA ARG A 106 2.80 -4.09 -1.92
C ARG A 106 1.99 -2.88 -2.36
N PHE A 107 2.21 -2.39 -3.58
CA PHE A 107 1.23 -1.51 -4.22
C PHE A 107 0.08 -2.32 -4.83
N GLY A 108 -1.16 -1.89 -4.59
CA GLY A 108 -2.33 -2.31 -5.36
C GLY A 108 -2.60 -1.31 -6.47
N ALA A 109 -1.93 -1.47 -7.61
CA ALA A 109 -2.01 -0.54 -8.74
C ALA A 109 -2.01 -1.29 -10.07
N SER A 110 -2.54 -0.65 -11.11
CA SER A 110 -2.45 -1.07 -12.51
C SER A 110 -1.52 -0.11 -13.28
N SER A 111 -1.96 1.13 -13.47
CA SER A 111 -1.25 2.12 -14.29
C SER A 111 0.11 2.58 -13.74
N LEU A 112 0.43 2.28 -12.46
CA LEU A 112 1.72 2.63 -11.86
C LEU A 112 2.89 1.91 -12.54
N ALA A 113 2.69 0.67 -13.01
CA ALA A 113 3.74 -0.11 -13.64
C ALA A 113 4.32 0.63 -14.86
N ASN A 114 3.45 1.14 -15.73
CA ASN A 114 3.85 1.91 -16.90
C ASN A 114 4.53 3.23 -16.54
N ASP A 115 4.05 3.93 -15.50
CA ASP A 115 4.69 5.16 -15.07
C ASP A 115 6.13 4.91 -14.58
N VAL A 116 6.35 3.83 -13.83
CA VAL A 116 7.69 3.43 -13.37
C VAL A 116 8.58 3.03 -14.55
N LEU A 117 8.08 2.24 -15.51
CA LEU A 117 8.83 1.87 -16.70
C LEU A 117 9.23 3.11 -17.52
N MET A 118 8.32 4.07 -17.69
CA MET A 118 8.63 5.34 -18.35
C MET A 118 9.74 6.11 -17.64
N GLN A 119 9.72 6.18 -16.29
CA GLN A 119 10.78 6.85 -15.54
C GLN A 119 12.14 6.13 -15.70
N ILE A 120 12.16 4.80 -15.64
CA ILE A 120 13.39 4.02 -15.84
C ILE A 120 13.98 4.25 -17.24
N VAL A 121 13.16 4.27 -18.29
CA VAL A 121 13.65 4.54 -19.64
C VAL A 121 14.11 5.99 -19.78
N LYS A 122 13.39 6.95 -19.20
CA LYS A 122 13.80 8.36 -19.18
C LYS A 122 15.15 8.54 -18.49
N GLU A 123 15.39 7.88 -17.36
CA GLU A 123 16.66 7.92 -16.62
C GLU A 123 17.81 7.33 -17.45
N LYS A 124 17.57 6.20 -18.15
CA LYS A 124 18.58 5.54 -18.98
C LYS A 124 18.91 6.29 -20.28
N THR A 125 17.91 6.91 -20.91
CA THR A 125 18.04 7.47 -22.27
C THR A 125 18.10 9.00 -22.30
N GLY A 126 17.67 9.67 -21.23
CA GLY A 126 17.48 11.11 -21.21
C GLY A 126 16.25 11.60 -21.99
N VAL A 127 15.45 10.73 -22.60
CA VAL A 127 14.33 11.10 -23.49
C VAL A 127 12.99 10.62 -22.91
N TYR A 128 11.95 11.46 -23.04
CA TYR A 128 10.59 11.06 -22.66
C TYR A 128 10.00 10.12 -23.70
N GLN A 129 9.45 9.00 -23.24
CA GLN A 129 8.80 8.00 -24.09
C GLN A 129 7.31 8.31 -24.24
N SER A 130 6.76 7.94 -25.39
CA SER A 130 5.30 7.94 -25.57
C SER A 130 4.68 6.83 -24.72
N ALA A 131 3.51 7.12 -24.14
CA ALA A 131 2.73 6.12 -23.41
C ALA A 131 2.34 4.91 -24.30
N ASN A 132 2.28 5.09 -25.63
CA ASN A 132 1.94 4.05 -26.60
C ASN A 132 2.98 2.91 -26.70
N TYR A 133 4.18 3.09 -26.14
CA TYR A 133 5.20 2.04 -26.11
C TYR A 133 5.03 1.07 -24.92
N PHE A 134 4.07 1.31 -24.04
CA PHE A 134 3.82 0.53 -22.84
C PHE A 134 2.41 -0.09 -22.89
N SER A 135 2.18 -1.16 -22.12
CA SER A 135 0.91 -1.91 -22.16
C SER A 135 -0.29 -1.02 -21.84
N ILE A 136 -1.45 -1.33 -22.41
CA ILE A 136 -2.72 -0.67 -22.09
C ILE A 136 -3.47 -1.59 -21.13
N ASP A 137 -2.96 -1.75 -19.90
CA ASP A 137 -3.62 -2.56 -18.86
C ASP A 137 -4.64 -1.74 -18.05
#